data_AF-A0A832GDR0-F1
#
_entry.id   AF-A0A832GDR0-F1
#
_cell.length_a   1.000
_cell.length_b   1.000
_cell.length_c   1.000
_cell.angle_alpha   90.00
_cell.angle_beta   90.00
_cell.angle_gamma   90.00
#
_symmetry.space_group_name_H-M   'P 1'
#
loop_
_entity.id
_entity.type
_entity.pdbx_description
1 polymer ?
#
loop_
_entity_poly.entity_id
_entity_poly.type
_entity_poly.pdbx_seq_one_letter_code
_entity_poly.pdbx_strand_id
1 'polypeptide(L)' 'VQARIVGVVGRDGGYTAKVADAAVVVPTVDPDNITPHTEAFQAVVWHLLVSHPRLRANPMKWESVR' A
#
# COMPACT_ATOMS: atom_id res chain seq x y z
N VAL A 1 4.86 5.85 -23.10
CA VAL A 1 5.31 6.05 -21.70
C VAL A 1 5.38 4.69 -21.03
N GLN A 2 6.52 4.31 -20.43
CA GLN A 2 6.59 3.12 -19.56
C GLN A 2 6.39 3.58 -18.12
N ALA A 3 5.26 3.20 -17.51
CA ALA A 3 4.96 3.53 -16.12
C ALA A 3 5.62 2.51 -15.17
N ARG A 4 6.07 2.97 -14.01
CA ARG A 4 6.52 2.09 -12.92
C ARG A 4 5.31 1.41 -12.27
N ILE A 5 5.46 0.14 -11.91
CA ILE A 5 4.46 -0.70 -11.26
C ILE A 5 4.85 -0.86 -9.78
N VAL A 6 3.92 -0.52 -8.89
CA VAL A 6 4.04 -0.82 -7.45
C VAL A 6 2.85 -1.65 -7.01
N GLY A 7 3.04 -2.60 -6.09
CA GLY A 7 1.97 -3.48 -5.60
C GLY A 7 2.00 -3.69 -4.09
N VAL A 8 0.82 -3.83 -3.49
CA VAL A 8 0.64 -4.37 -2.13
C VAL A 8 -0.11 -5.68 -2.28
N VAL A 9 0.50 -6.79 -1.88
CA VAL A 9 -0.01 -8.13 -2.13
C VAL A 9 0.13 -9.01 -0.90
N GLY A 10 -0.77 -9.97 -0.75
CA GLY A 10 -0.65 -11.06 0.22
C GLY A 10 -0.27 -12.35 -0.49
N ARG A 11 0.31 -13.29 0.24
CA ARG A 11 0.91 -14.55 -0.26
C ARG A 11 2.14 -14.29 -1.14
N ASP A 12 3.22 -15.02 -0.90
CA ASP A 12 4.57 -14.75 -1.44
C ASP A 12 4.82 -15.28 -2.88
N GLY A 13 3.76 -15.60 -3.64
CA GLY A 13 3.88 -16.25 -4.96
C GLY A 13 3.12 -15.59 -6.13
N GLY A 14 2.41 -14.49 -5.88
CA GLY A 14 1.52 -13.86 -6.87
C GLY A 14 2.26 -13.22 -8.06
N TYR A 15 1.59 -13.10 -9.21
CA TYR A 15 2.18 -12.53 -10.43
C TYR A 15 2.66 -11.08 -10.24
N THR A 16 1.87 -10.24 -9.56
CA THR A 16 2.25 -8.85 -9.26
C THR A 16 3.56 -8.74 -8.48
N ALA A 17 3.83 -9.65 -7.53
CA ALA A 17 5.10 -9.66 -6.79
C ALA A 17 6.32 -9.94 -7.70
N LYS A 18 6.10 -10.62 -8.83
CA LYS A 18 7.16 -11.00 -9.79
C LYS A 18 7.48 -9.90 -10.79
N VAL A 19 6.48 -9.10 -11.17
CA VAL A 19 6.60 -8.13 -12.27
C VAL A 19 6.60 -6.67 -11.83
N ALA A 20 6.25 -6.37 -10.58
CA ALA A 20 6.28 -5.00 -10.07
C ALA A 20 7.73 -4.50 -9.91
N ASP A 21 7.95 -3.22 -10.17
CA ASP A 21 9.23 -2.56 -9.87
C ASP A 21 9.50 -2.50 -8.35
N ALA A 22 8.44 -2.46 -7.54
CA ALA A 22 8.50 -2.66 -6.10
C ALA A 22 7.20 -3.30 -5.58
N ALA A 23 7.32 -4.27 -4.66
CA ALA A 23 6.17 -4.92 -4.06
C ALA A 23 6.30 -4.98 -2.53
N VAL A 24 5.23 -4.62 -1.85
CA VAL A 24 5.04 -4.89 -0.42
C VAL A 24 4.30 -6.22 -0.30
N VAL A 25 4.98 -7.24 0.20
CA VAL A 25 4.37 -8.55 0.47
C VAL A 25 3.93 -8.60 1.93
N VAL A 26 2.63 -8.57 2.15
CA VAL A 26 2.01 -8.67 3.48
C VAL A 26 2.13 -10.12 3.96
N PRO A 27 2.75 -10.38 5.13
CA PRO A 27 2.89 -11.72 5.65
C PRO A 27 1.52 -12.30 6.03
N THR A 28 1.34 -13.60 5.82
CA THR A 28 0.18 -14.32 6.33
C THR A 28 0.28 -14.39 7.86
N VAL A 29 -0.54 -13.60 8.54
CA VAL A 29 -0.65 -13.62 10.02
C VAL A 29 -1.77 -14.54 10.49
N ASP A 30 -2.79 -14.74 9.67
CA ASP A 30 -3.94 -15.62 9.90
C ASP A 30 -4.38 -16.21 8.55
N PRO A 31 -4.33 -17.55 8.37
CA PRO A 31 -4.74 -18.22 7.14
C PRO A 31 -6.21 -17.99 6.75
N ASP A 32 -7.10 -17.79 7.72
CA ASP A 32 -8.54 -17.57 7.47
C ASP A 32 -8.83 -16.13 7.06
N ASN A 33 -7.89 -15.21 7.31
CA ASN A 33 -8.07 -13.77 7.13
C ASN A 33 -6.99 -13.11 6.24
N ILE A 34 -6.41 -13.86 5.31
CA ILE A 34 -5.34 -13.35 4.42
C ILE A 34 -5.78 -12.11 3.64
N THR A 35 -6.94 -12.19 2.97
CA THR A 35 -7.47 -11.10 2.14
C THR A 35 -7.76 -9.84 2.97
N PRO A 36 -8.59 -9.88 4.03
CA PRO A 36 -8.90 -8.67 4.78
C PRO A 36 -7.66 -8.05 5.43
N HIS A 37 -6.68 -8.84 5.90
CA HIS A 37 -5.43 -8.29 6.42
C HIS A 37 -4.56 -7.63 5.35
N THR A 38 -4.49 -8.22 4.15
CA THR A 38 -3.75 -7.62 3.02
C THR A 38 -4.38 -6.28 2.61
N GLU A 39 -5.71 -6.24 2.50
CA GLU A 39 -6.46 -5.04 2.12
C GLU A 39 -6.34 -3.94 3.20
N ALA A 40 -6.43 -4.32 4.48
CA ALA A 40 -6.23 -3.38 5.58
C ALA A 40 -4.83 -2.76 5.54
N PHE A 41 -3.79 -3.57 5.28
CA PHE A 41 -2.42 -3.06 5.17
C PHE A 41 -2.22 -2.17 3.93
N GLN A 42 -2.90 -2.46 2.82
CA GLN A 42 -2.90 -1.58 1.65
C GLN A 42 -3.38 -0.17 1.98
N ALA A 43 -4.42 -0.03 2.81
CA ALA A 43 -4.88 1.28 3.25
C ALA A 43 -3.79 2.03 4.02
N VAL A 44 -3.03 1.35 4.89
CA VAL A 44 -1.89 1.96 5.61
C VAL A 44 -0.83 2.47 4.64
N VAL A 45 -0.43 1.67 3.65
CA VAL A 45 0.55 2.08 2.63
C VAL A 45 0.06 3.31 1.86
N TRP A 46 -1.21 3.32 1.45
CA TRP A 46 -1.81 4.48 0.78
C TRP A 46 -1.77 5.73 1.67
N HIS A 47 -2.16 5.61 2.94
CA HIS A 47 -2.11 6.73 3.89
C HIS A 47 -0.70 7.28 4.09
N LEU A 48 0.32 6.41 4.14
CA LEU A 48 1.72 6.85 4.20
C LEU A 48 2.13 7.62 2.94
N LEU A 49 1.70 7.20 1.76
CA LEU A 49 2.00 7.89 0.50
C LEU A 49 1.39 9.30 0.49
N VAL A 50 0.09 9.44 0.74
CA VAL A 50 -0.58 10.76 0.69
C VAL A 50 -0.17 11.68 1.84
N SER A 51 0.33 11.14 2.94
CA SER A 51 0.85 11.91 4.08
C SER A 51 2.34 12.21 3.96
N HIS A 52 3.04 11.65 2.97
CA HIS A 52 4.49 11.78 2.84
C HIS A 52 4.89 13.26 2.64
N PRO A 53 5.84 13.83 3.42
CA PRO A 53 6.19 15.25 3.35
C PRO A 53 6.61 15.74 1.96
N ARG A 54 7.22 14.86 1.15
CA ARG A 54 7.59 15.16 -0.25
C ARG A 54 6.43 15.18 -1.24
N LEU A 55 5.30 14.53 -0.93
CA LEU A 55 4.10 14.50 -1.79
C LEU A 55 3.03 15.49 -1.33
N ARG A 56 2.95 15.70 -0.01
CA ARG A 56 1.97 16.58 0.63
C ARG A 56 2.28 18.05 0.32
N ALA A 57 1.62 18.61 -0.69
CA ALA A 57 1.73 20.03 -1.05
C ALA A 57 0.96 20.97 -0.09
N ASN A 58 -0.11 20.45 0.55
CA ASN A 58 -0.96 21.18 1.48
C ASN A 58 -1.28 20.29 2.70
N PRO A 59 -1.61 20.86 3.88
CA PRO A 59 -2.08 20.08 5.03
C PRO A 59 -3.30 19.22 4.70
N MET A 60 -3.47 18.10 5.40
CA MET A 60 -4.67 17.28 5.27
C MET A 60 -5.89 18.07 5.73
N LYS A 61 -7.02 17.96 5.02
CA LYS A 61 -8.23 18.73 5.32
C LYS A 61 -8.67 18.56 6.78
N TRP A 62 -8.64 17.34 7.31
CA TRP A 62 -9.00 17.05 8.70
C TRP A 62 -8.01 17.59 9.74
N GLU A 63 -6.76 17.84 9.37
CA GLU A 63 -5.76 18.51 10.22
C GLU A 63 -5.91 20.03 10.17
N SER A 64 -6.49 20.56 9.08
CA SER A 64 -6.66 22.00 8.86
C SER A 64 -7.95 22.59 9.40
N VAL A 65 -8.97 21.76 9.65
CA VAL A 65 -10.24 22.18 10.23
C VAL A 65 -10.12 22.04 11.74
N ARG A 66 -10.23 23.17 12.44
CA ARG A 66 -10.16 23.28 13.89
C ARG A 66 -11.46 23.84 14.43
#